data_AF-A0A8D8M9Q7-F1
#
_entry.id   AF-A0A8D8M9Q7-F1
#
_cell.length_a   1.000
_cell.length_b   1.000
_cell.length_c   1.000
_cell.angle_alpha   90.00
_cell.angle_beta   90.00
_cell.angle_gamma   90.00
#
_symmetry.space_group_name_H-M   'P 1'
#
loop_
_entity.id
_entity.type
_entity.pdbx_description
1 polymer ?
#
loop_
_entity_poly.entity_id
_entity_poly.type
_entity_poly.pdbx_seq_one_letter_code
_entity_poly.pdbx_strand_id
1 'polypeptide(L)'
;MIVFFHMLYYVSSIIWNRVVKPKLFAIDSNESEESESKQVEKRTQLYELERPENDNSTEYDDDYDPTRDVCVYDLLNGKLTFVPPLYIQRYQAVMKVLTQDQHAGRVHKIAEFGCAEFAMFKYYKKLPSVNRVLFVDIDEELLVHKSERVMPLTCDYLIQRDSELSASLFCGDVSVPDERMNDVDVVVAIELIEHLYPPTLENVPYNLFGVIQPYLIIITTPNG
;
A
#
# COMPACT_ATOMS: atom_id res chain seq x y z
N MET A 1 -18.95 -37.00 6.73
CA MET A 1 -17.94 -37.04 5.65
C MET A 1 -18.34 -36.27 4.38
N ILE A 2 -19.63 -36.10 4.06
CA ILE A 2 -20.11 -35.37 2.85
C ILE A 2 -19.83 -33.86 2.89
N VAL A 3 -19.86 -33.23 4.07
CA VAL A 3 -19.66 -31.77 4.23
C VAL A 3 -18.24 -31.32 3.86
N PHE A 4 -17.24 -32.19 4.08
CA PHE A 4 -15.84 -31.87 3.81
C PHE A 4 -15.56 -31.80 2.29
N PHE A 5 -16.17 -32.69 1.50
CA PHE A 5 -16.07 -32.66 0.05
C PHE A 5 -16.76 -31.44 -0.57
N HIS A 6 -17.88 -30.99 0.01
CA HIS A 6 -18.56 -29.77 -0.43
C HIS A 6 -17.71 -28.51 -0.14
N MET A 7 -17.04 -28.47 1.01
CA MET A 7 -16.09 -27.40 1.36
C MET A 7 -14.90 -27.37 0.39
N LEU A 8 -14.27 -28.53 0.12
CA LEU A 8 -13.15 -28.61 -0.81
C LEU A 8 -13.56 -28.23 -2.25
N TYR A 9 -14.75 -28.65 -2.70
CA TYR A 9 -15.29 -28.24 -4.00
C TYR A 9 -15.55 -26.74 -4.06
N TYR A 10 -16.12 -26.16 -3.01
CA TYR A 10 -16.43 -24.73 -2.95
C TYR A 10 -15.16 -23.87 -2.96
N VAL A 11 -14.16 -24.22 -2.14
CA VAL A 11 -12.86 -23.53 -2.11
C VAL A 11 -12.14 -23.67 -3.46
N SER A 12 -12.13 -24.87 -4.06
CA SER A 12 -11.52 -25.10 -5.37
C SER A 12 -12.21 -24.30 -6.48
N SER A 13 -13.54 -24.18 -6.43
CA SER A 13 -14.33 -23.38 -7.39
C SER A 13 -14.05 -21.88 -7.27
N ILE A 14 -13.83 -21.37 -6.05
CA ILE A 14 -13.45 -19.96 -5.82
C ILE A 14 -12.06 -19.70 -6.40
N ILE A 15 -11.10 -20.59 -6.14
CA ILE A 15 -9.73 -20.46 -6.64
C ILE A 15 -9.72 -20.53 -8.18
N TRP A 16 -10.47 -21.46 -8.76
CA TRP A 16 -10.59 -21.60 -10.22
C TRP A 16 -11.15 -20.32 -10.87
N ASN A 17 -12.25 -19.77 -10.34
CA ASN A 17 -12.91 -18.61 -10.94
C ASN A 17 -12.17 -17.29 -10.75
N ARG A 18 -11.42 -17.12 -9.64
CA ARG A 18 -10.75 -15.84 -9.34
C ARG A 18 -9.29 -15.78 -9.77
N VAL A 19 -8.57 -16.90 -9.77
CA VAL A 19 -7.12 -16.91 -10.00
C VAL A 19 -6.77 -17.53 -11.35
N VAL A 20 -7.41 -18.65 -11.70
CA VAL A 20 -7.01 -19.47 -12.84
C VAL A 20 -7.74 -19.04 -14.13
N LYS A 21 -9.08 -18.92 -14.09
CA LYS A 21 -9.90 -18.58 -15.25
C LYS A 21 -9.51 -17.25 -15.93
N PRO A 22 -9.22 -16.14 -15.22
CA PRO A 22 -8.82 -14.89 -15.87
C PRO A 22 -7.47 -14.99 -16.60
N LYS A 23 -6.55 -15.85 -16.12
CA LYS A 23 -5.25 -16.07 -16.76
C LYS A 23 -5.37 -16.93 -18.02
N LEU A 24 -6.24 -17.95 -18.03
CA LEU A 24 -6.50 -18.75 -19.24
C LEU A 24 -7.15 -17.92 -20.37
N PHE A 25 -8.16 -17.10 -20.04
CA PHE A 25 -8.80 -16.25 -21.05
C PHE A 25 -7.92 -15.11 -21.56
N ALA A 26 -6.88 -14.71 -20.81
CA ALA A 26 -5.87 -13.75 -21.28
C ALA A 26 -4.81 -14.38 -22.18
N ILE A 27 -4.65 -15.72 -22.13
CA ILE A 27 -3.71 -16.46 -22.98
C ILE A 27 -4.35 -16.80 -24.33
N ASP A 28 -5.65 -17.13 -24.35
CA ASP A 28 -6.40 -17.46 -25.58
C ASP A 28 -6.68 -16.25 -26.50
N SER A 29 -6.47 -15.01 -26.03
CA SER A 29 -6.74 -13.79 -26.82
C SER A 29 -5.56 -13.29 -27.66
N ASN A 30 -4.44 -14.01 -27.70
CA ASN A 30 -3.21 -13.59 -28.41
C ASN A 30 -2.85 -14.42 -29.65
N GLU A 31 -3.76 -15.24 -30.19
CA GLU A 31 -3.58 -15.91 -31.48
C GLU A 31 -4.72 -15.58 -32.45
N SER A 32 -4.68 -14.40 -33.05
CA SER A 32 -5.01 -14.17 -34.47
C SER A 32 -5.13 -12.66 -34.74
N GLU A 33 -4.14 -12.07 -35.40
CA GLU A 33 -4.32 -11.16 -36.54
C GLU A 33 -2.95 -10.60 -36.96
N GLU A 34 -2.25 -11.44 -37.72
CA GLU A 34 -1.18 -11.04 -38.63
C GLU A 34 -1.85 -10.51 -39.91
N SER A 35 -1.76 -9.20 -40.19
CA SER A 35 -1.50 -8.63 -41.53
C SER A 35 -1.87 -7.15 -41.61
N GLU A 36 -0.88 -6.27 -41.38
CA GLU A 36 -0.73 -5.12 -42.27
C GLU A 36 0.75 -4.76 -42.40
N SER A 37 1.31 -5.28 -43.48
CA SER A 37 2.69 -5.18 -43.87
C SER A 37 3.02 -3.80 -44.44
N LYS A 38 4.25 -3.37 -44.14
CA LYS A 38 5.11 -2.40 -44.85
C LYS A 38 4.96 -0.95 -44.44
N GLN A 39 6.13 -0.34 -44.24
CA GLN A 39 6.41 1.03 -43.77
C GLN A 39 6.30 1.10 -42.25
N VAL A 40 7.37 0.96 -41.47
CA VAL A 40 8.46 1.95 -41.36
C VAL A 40 9.76 1.20 -41.08
N GLU A 41 10.29 0.56 -42.11
CA GLU A 41 11.68 0.11 -42.15
C GLU A 41 12.54 1.31 -42.55
N LYS A 42 12.70 2.27 -41.63
CA LYS A 42 13.69 3.34 -41.78
C LYS A 42 14.03 3.96 -40.42
N ARG A 43 15.22 3.56 -39.97
CA ARG A 43 16.22 4.42 -39.32
C ARG A 43 16.06 4.62 -37.81
N THR A 44 16.35 3.56 -37.05
CA THR A 44 16.95 3.71 -35.72
C THR A 44 18.45 3.50 -35.86
N GLN A 45 19.21 4.59 -35.95
CA GLN A 45 20.65 4.54 -35.70
C GLN A 45 20.81 4.35 -34.18
N LEU A 46 21.19 3.14 -33.78
CA LEU A 46 21.65 2.86 -32.43
C LEU A 46 22.95 3.63 -32.18
N TYR A 47 23.02 4.37 -31.07
CA TYR A 47 24.30 4.77 -30.50
C TYR A 47 24.87 3.55 -29.75
N GLU A 48 25.98 3.01 -30.25
CA GLU A 48 26.77 1.97 -29.59
C GLU A 48 27.40 2.51 -28.30
N LEU A 49 27.00 1.96 -27.16
CA LEU A 49 27.84 1.88 -25.97
C LEU A 49 28.62 0.56 -26.07
N GLU A 50 29.95 0.66 -25.94
CA GLU A 50 30.91 -0.41 -26.24
C GLU A 50 30.62 -1.74 -25.51
N ARG A 51 30.68 -2.84 -26.27
CA ARG A 51 30.56 -4.24 -25.82
C ARG A 51 31.80 -4.67 -25.03
N PRO A 52 31.67 -5.31 -23.86
CA PRO A 52 32.59 -6.36 -23.47
C PRO A 52 32.21 -7.67 -24.18
N GLU A 53 33.23 -8.51 -24.40
CA GLU A 53 33.17 -9.69 -25.25
C GLU A 53 32.22 -10.79 -24.75
N ASN A 54 31.75 -11.54 -25.73
CA ASN A 54 30.80 -12.63 -25.68
C ASN A 54 31.26 -13.77 -24.76
N ASP A 55 30.57 -14.01 -23.65
CA ASP A 55 30.51 -15.34 -23.04
C ASP A 55 29.08 -15.89 -23.19
N ASN A 56 29.01 -17.05 -23.83
CA ASN A 56 27.78 -17.73 -24.21
C ASN A 56 27.17 -18.40 -22.97
N SER A 57 26.31 -17.69 -22.25
CA SER A 57 25.30 -18.28 -21.37
C SER A 57 24.22 -17.26 -21.04
N THR A 58 23.23 -17.09 -21.92
CA THR A 58 21.94 -16.56 -21.45
C THR A 58 21.20 -17.71 -20.80
N GLU A 59 21.55 -17.99 -19.54
CA GLU A 59 20.58 -18.47 -18.57
C GLU A 59 19.42 -17.47 -18.61
N TYR A 60 18.20 -17.96 -18.82
CA TYR A 60 17.03 -17.18 -18.44
C TYR A 60 17.13 -17.03 -16.92
N ASP A 61 17.62 -15.87 -16.46
CA ASP A 61 17.64 -15.56 -15.03
C ASP A 61 16.18 -15.48 -14.56
N ASP A 62 15.72 -16.60 -13.98
CA ASP A 62 14.43 -16.79 -13.32
C ASP A 62 14.37 -16.02 -11.97
N ASP A 63 15.13 -14.92 -11.83
CA ASP A 63 15.19 -14.07 -10.64
C ASP A 63 14.07 -13.01 -10.66
N TYR A 64 12.85 -13.45 -11.03
CA TYR A 64 11.65 -12.66 -10.77
C TYR A 64 11.41 -12.70 -9.26
N ASP A 65 12.01 -11.74 -8.56
CA ASP A 65 11.71 -11.45 -7.17
C ASP A 65 10.41 -10.61 -7.10
N PRO A 66 9.25 -11.21 -6.74
CA PRO A 66 7.98 -10.49 -6.63
C PRO A 66 7.99 -9.46 -5.49
N THR A 67 9.08 -9.35 -4.73
CA THR A 67 9.24 -8.40 -3.61
C THR A 67 10.03 -7.15 -3.95
N ARG A 68 10.61 -7.03 -5.16
CA ARG A 68 11.31 -5.80 -5.57
C ARG A 68 10.31 -4.73 -6.00
N ASP A 69 10.45 -3.55 -5.40
CA ASP A 69 9.79 -2.34 -5.88
C ASP A 69 10.43 -1.93 -7.21
N VAL A 70 9.72 -2.14 -8.31
CA VAL A 70 10.20 -1.81 -9.66
C VAL A 70 9.45 -0.59 -10.18
N CYS A 71 10.22 0.37 -10.70
CA CYS A 71 9.71 1.50 -11.46
C CYS A 71 10.11 1.31 -12.92
N VAL A 72 9.13 1.21 -13.82
CA VAL A 72 9.34 1.04 -15.25
C VAL A 72 8.87 2.30 -15.95
N TYR A 73 9.79 2.99 -16.62
CA TYR A 73 9.46 4.08 -17.52
C TYR A 73 9.26 3.55 -18.94
N ASP A 74 8.03 3.60 -19.40
CA ASP A 74 7.70 3.29 -20.78
C ASP A 74 8.10 4.47 -21.67
N LEU A 75 9.25 4.36 -22.33
CA LEU A 75 9.79 5.37 -23.24
C LEU A 75 8.88 5.64 -24.45
N LEU A 76 8.04 4.68 -24.86
CA LEU A 76 7.16 4.82 -26.02
C LEU A 76 5.86 5.54 -25.66
N ASN A 77 5.30 5.23 -24.49
CA ASN A 77 4.05 5.83 -24.03
C ASN A 77 4.25 7.01 -23.07
N GLY A 78 5.50 7.36 -22.73
CA GLY A 78 5.85 8.40 -21.76
C GLY A 78 5.29 8.12 -20.36
N LYS A 79 4.99 6.85 -20.04
CA LYS A 79 4.23 6.46 -18.86
C LYS A 79 5.12 5.81 -17.82
N LEU A 80 5.12 6.40 -16.63
CA LEU A 80 5.73 5.80 -15.44
C LEU A 80 4.76 4.75 -14.87
N THR A 81 5.24 3.52 -14.70
CA THR A 81 4.48 2.44 -14.06
C THR A 81 5.27 1.88 -12.88
N PHE A 82 4.57 1.60 -11.79
CA PHE A 82 5.16 1.07 -10.56
C PHE A 82 4.58 -0.31 -10.28
N VAL A 83 5.45 -1.26 -9.94
CA VAL A 83 5.08 -2.62 -9.54
C VAL A 83 5.72 -2.92 -8.18
N PRO A 84 4.91 -3.12 -7.12
CA PRO A 84 3.46 -2.91 -7.07
C PRO A 84 3.10 -1.42 -7.26
N PRO A 85 1.80 -1.07 -7.46
CA PRO A 85 1.38 0.33 -7.55
C PRO A 85 1.96 1.20 -6.43
N LEU A 86 2.35 2.44 -6.76
CA LEU A 86 3.13 3.31 -5.87
C LEU A 86 2.49 3.51 -4.49
N TYR A 87 1.16 3.59 -4.41
CA TYR A 87 0.47 3.72 -3.12
C TYR A 87 0.68 2.48 -2.21
N ILE A 88 0.83 1.28 -2.78
CA ILE A 88 1.18 0.06 -2.04
C ILE A 88 2.61 0.14 -1.55
N GLN A 89 3.54 0.60 -2.39
CA GLN A 89 4.94 0.79 -2.00
C GLN A 89 5.06 1.78 -0.82
N ARG A 90 4.25 2.84 -0.79
CA ARG A 90 4.17 3.75 0.36
C ARG A 90 3.72 3.04 1.64
N TYR A 91 2.66 2.23 1.57
CA TYR A 91 2.21 1.44 2.72
C TYR A 91 3.28 0.45 3.20
N GLN A 92 4.00 -0.18 2.26
CA GLN A 92 5.12 -1.07 2.58
C GLN A 92 6.28 -0.30 3.21
N ALA A 93 6.60 0.90 2.74
CA ALA A 93 7.63 1.75 3.33
C ALA A 93 7.29 2.16 4.77
N VAL A 94 6.04 2.58 5.03
CA VAL A 94 5.57 2.88 6.38
C VAL A 94 5.68 1.65 7.28
N MET A 95 5.23 0.48 6.80
CA MET A 95 5.35 -0.77 7.56
C MET A 95 6.80 -1.15 7.82
N LYS A 96 7.69 -1.00 6.84
CA LYS A 96 9.11 -1.27 6.98
C LYS A 96 9.72 -0.45 8.11
N VAL A 97 9.35 0.84 8.21
CA VAL A 97 9.76 1.71 9.33
C VAL A 97 9.17 1.20 10.64
N LEU A 98 7.85 1.00 10.72
CA LEU A 98 7.18 0.54 11.95
C LEU A 98 7.71 -0.79 12.49
N THR A 99 8.22 -1.67 11.63
CA THR A 99 8.75 -2.98 11.99
C THR A 99 10.27 -3.01 12.20
N GLN A 100 10.98 -1.89 12.14
CA GLN A 100 12.41 -1.88 12.46
C GLN A 100 12.64 -2.28 13.91
N ASP A 101 13.74 -2.99 14.18
CA ASP A 101 14.05 -3.54 15.52
C ASP A 101 14.04 -2.47 16.63
N GLN A 102 14.45 -1.24 16.33
CA GLN A 102 14.43 -0.12 17.28
C GLN A 102 13.03 0.29 17.77
N HIS A 103 11.98 -0.10 17.03
CA HIS A 103 10.58 0.16 17.34
C HIS A 103 9.83 -1.09 17.83
N ALA A 104 10.48 -2.27 17.77
CA ALA A 104 9.86 -3.54 18.12
C ALA A 104 9.29 -3.51 19.54
N GLY A 105 7.99 -3.82 19.66
CA GLY A 105 7.29 -3.85 20.94
C GLY A 105 7.00 -2.49 21.57
N ARG A 106 7.40 -1.37 20.96
CA ARG A 106 7.23 0.00 21.50
C ARG A 106 6.01 0.73 20.93
N VAL A 107 5.49 0.27 19.79
CA VAL A 107 4.36 0.92 19.12
C VAL A 107 3.05 0.28 19.61
N HIS A 108 2.30 1.00 20.43
CA HIS A 108 1.01 0.57 20.97
C HIS A 108 -0.15 1.42 20.43
N LYS A 109 0.03 2.74 20.34
CA LYS A 109 -0.98 3.70 19.89
C LYS A 109 -0.51 4.47 18.66
N ILE A 110 -1.17 4.25 17.53
CA ILE A 110 -0.90 4.96 16.27
C ILE A 110 -2.00 5.99 16.01
N ALA A 111 -1.65 7.19 15.57
CA ALA A 111 -2.58 8.12 14.95
C ALA A 111 -2.27 8.28 13.45
N GLU A 112 -3.28 8.10 12.60
CA GLU A 112 -3.19 8.32 11.16
C GLU A 112 -4.03 9.54 10.78
N PHE A 113 -3.37 10.59 10.29
CA PHE A 113 -4.02 11.77 9.73
C PHE A 113 -4.17 11.62 8.21
N GLY A 114 -5.33 12.02 7.68
CA GLY A 114 -5.65 11.84 6.27
C GLY A 114 -5.95 10.38 5.93
N CYS A 115 -6.67 9.69 6.82
CA CYS A 115 -6.86 8.24 6.73
C CYS A 115 -7.78 7.77 5.60
N ALA A 116 -8.57 8.68 5.00
CA ALA A 116 -9.46 8.41 3.87
C ALA A 116 -10.29 7.12 4.04
N GLU A 117 -10.02 6.09 3.22
CA GLU A 117 -10.73 4.80 3.26
C GLU A 117 -10.06 3.73 4.15
N PHE A 118 -9.23 4.13 5.12
CA PHE A 118 -8.58 3.24 6.09
C PHE A 118 -7.71 2.15 5.44
N ALA A 119 -7.10 2.44 4.29
CA ALA A 119 -6.36 1.45 3.50
C ALA A 119 -5.16 0.86 4.27
N MET A 120 -4.57 1.64 5.18
CA MET A 120 -3.48 1.23 6.05
C MET A 120 -3.90 0.29 7.19
N PHE A 121 -5.19 0.25 7.57
CA PHE A 121 -5.63 -0.51 8.75
C PHE A 121 -5.29 -1.99 8.68
N LYS A 122 -5.43 -2.61 7.50
CA LYS A 122 -5.07 -4.03 7.27
C LYS A 122 -3.59 -4.34 7.54
N TYR A 123 -2.72 -3.33 7.50
CA TYR A 123 -1.31 -3.46 7.82
C TYR A 123 -1.06 -3.31 9.32
N TYR A 124 -1.68 -2.31 9.98
CA TYR A 124 -1.58 -2.16 11.44
C TYR A 124 -2.11 -3.38 12.20
N LYS A 125 -3.15 -4.04 11.68
CA LYS A 125 -3.67 -5.31 12.24
C LYS A 125 -2.61 -6.40 12.35
N LYS A 126 -1.53 -6.34 11.57
CA LYS A 126 -0.44 -7.32 11.59
C LYS A 126 0.63 -6.99 12.63
N LEU A 127 0.59 -5.82 13.26
CA LEU A 127 1.51 -5.41 14.32
C LEU A 127 0.97 -5.94 15.67
N PRO A 128 1.66 -6.90 16.33
CA PRO A 128 1.14 -7.51 17.55
C PRO A 128 1.09 -6.55 18.75
N SER A 129 2.02 -5.58 18.81
CA SER A 129 2.11 -4.61 19.90
C SER A 129 1.05 -3.50 19.83
N VAL A 130 0.54 -3.20 18.63
CA VAL A 130 -0.44 -2.14 18.39
C VAL A 130 -1.79 -2.58 18.95
N ASN A 131 -2.35 -1.80 19.86
CA ASN A 131 -3.66 -2.03 20.48
C ASN A 131 -4.64 -0.87 20.29
N ARG A 132 -4.17 0.29 19.83
CA ARG A 132 -5.01 1.44 19.49
C ARG A 132 -4.58 2.08 18.19
N VAL A 133 -5.55 2.33 17.32
CA VAL A 133 -5.37 3.13 16.10
C VAL A 133 -6.41 4.26 16.11
N LEU A 134 -5.95 5.49 16.01
CA LEU A 134 -6.79 6.67 15.88
C LEU A 134 -6.74 7.13 14.43
N PHE A 135 -7.89 7.15 13.78
CA PHE A 135 -8.05 7.61 12.41
C PHE A 135 -8.65 9.00 12.42
N VAL A 136 -7.97 9.93 11.74
CA VAL A 136 -8.39 11.33 11.66
C VAL A 136 -8.50 11.73 10.20
N ASP A 137 -9.63 12.31 9.82
CA ASP A 137 -9.85 12.92 8.51
C ASP A 137 -10.80 14.12 8.67
N ILE A 138 -10.74 15.08 7.74
CA ILE A 138 -11.64 16.24 7.75
C ILE A 138 -12.99 15.89 7.11
N ASP A 139 -13.03 14.85 6.29
CA ASP A 139 -14.24 14.39 5.59
C ASP A 139 -15.04 13.41 6.46
N GLU A 140 -15.99 13.94 7.24
CA GLU A 140 -16.88 13.15 8.09
C GLU A 140 -17.74 12.16 7.29
N GLU A 141 -18.20 12.55 6.10
CA GLU A 141 -19.05 11.70 5.26
C GLU A 141 -18.25 10.47 4.81
N LEU A 142 -17.01 10.66 4.37
CA LEU A 142 -16.11 9.58 4.00
C LEU A 142 -15.81 8.65 5.20
N LEU A 143 -15.50 9.20 6.37
CA LEU A 143 -15.24 8.43 7.59
C LEU A 143 -16.42 7.52 7.94
N VAL A 144 -17.65 8.06 7.94
CA VAL A 144 -18.86 7.31 8.24
C VAL A 144 -19.11 6.25 7.17
N HIS A 145 -19.03 6.64 5.90
CA HIS A 145 -19.33 5.78 4.76
C HIS A 145 -18.38 4.59 4.60
N LYS A 146 -17.13 4.70 5.10
CA LYS A 146 -16.09 3.66 4.97
C LYS A 146 -15.79 2.94 6.29
N SER A 147 -16.50 3.27 7.37
CA SER A 147 -16.24 2.76 8.72
C SER A 147 -16.31 1.23 8.82
N GLU A 148 -17.04 0.55 7.93
CA GLU A 148 -17.09 -0.91 7.86
C GLU A 148 -15.72 -1.55 7.58
N ARG A 149 -14.77 -0.80 6.98
CA ARG A 149 -13.42 -1.30 6.68
C ARG A 149 -12.55 -1.48 7.92
N VAL A 150 -12.91 -0.81 9.02
CA VAL A 150 -12.21 -0.95 10.31
C VAL A 150 -12.95 -1.86 11.29
N MET A 151 -14.11 -2.38 10.90
CA MET A 151 -14.85 -3.35 11.71
C MET A 151 -14.16 -4.72 11.69
N PRO A 152 -14.30 -5.52 12.78
CA PRO A 152 -13.82 -6.89 12.79
C PRO A 152 -14.46 -7.72 11.65
N LEU A 153 -13.61 -8.40 10.88
CA LEU A 153 -14.03 -9.37 9.90
C LEU A 153 -14.40 -10.68 10.59
N THR A 154 -15.19 -11.53 9.92
CA THR A 154 -15.53 -12.87 10.45
C THR A 154 -14.29 -13.68 10.81
N CYS A 155 -13.20 -13.57 10.04
CA CYS A 155 -11.95 -14.27 10.32
C CYS A 155 -11.27 -13.78 11.61
N ASP A 156 -11.46 -12.52 12.01
CA ASP A 156 -10.87 -11.98 13.24
C ASP A 156 -11.51 -12.59 14.50
N TYR A 157 -12.76 -13.04 14.41
CA TYR A 157 -13.42 -13.78 15.49
C TYR A 157 -12.97 -15.25 15.57
N LEU A 158 -12.55 -15.83 14.44
CA LEU A 158 -12.05 -17.21 14.36
C LEU A 158 -10.57 -17.31 14.76
N ILE A 159 -9.78 -16.30 14.38
CA ILE A 159 -8.35 -16.22 14.65
C ILE A 159 -8.13 -14.90 15.41
N GLN A 160 -8.18 -15.00 16.73
CA GLN A 160 -8.06 -13.84 17.60
C GLN A 160 -6.60 -13.42 17.75
N ARG A 161 -6.40 -12.12 17.97
CA ARG A 161 -5.12 -11.56 18.38
C ARG A 161 -4.88 -11.83 19.87
N ASP A 162 -3.62 -11.91 20.27
CA ASP A 162 -3.23 -12.02 21.69
C ASP A 162 -3.63 -10.78 22.50
N SER A 163 -3.74 -9.63 21.83
CA SER A 163 -4.14 -8.35 22.40
C SER A 163 -5.31 -7.73 21.64
N GLU A 164 -6.23 -7.11 22.38
CA GLU A 164 -7.33 -6.34 21.79
C GLU A 164 -6.78 -5.18 20.95
N LEU A 165 -7.41 -4.94 19.80
CA LEU A 165 -7.13 -3.83 18.92
C LEU A 165 -8.38 -2.97 18.77
N SER A 166 -8.29 -1.71 19.20
CA SER A 166 -9.35 -0.72 19.06
C SER A 166 -9.01 0.27 17.95
N ALA A 167 -9.98 0.53 17.06
CA ALA A 167 -9.92 1.59 16.07
C ALA A 167 -10.93 2.68 16.44
N SER A 168 -10.49 3.93 16.52
CA SER A 168 -11.34 5.10 16.79
C SER A 168 -11.27 6.07 15.63
N LEU A 169 -12.42 6.60 15.20
CA LEU A 169 -12.54 7.50 14.05
C LEU A 169 -12.91 8.90 14.55
N PHE A 170 -12.22 9.93 14.04
CA PHE A 170 -12.45 11.31 14.41
C PHE A 170 -12.51 12.20 13.17
N CYS A 171 -13.60 12.96 13.04
CA CYS A 171 -13.63 14.11 12.15
C CYS A 171 -12.77 15.23 12.77
N GLY A 172 -11.67 15.60 12.12
CA GLY A 172 -10.71 16.56 12.68
C GLY A 172 -9.63 17.00 11.68
N ASP A 173 -8.97 18.09 12.02
CA ASP A 173 -7.91 18.71 11.21
C ASP A 173 -6.53 18.43 11.85
N VAL A 174 -5.57 18.00 11.04
CA VAL A 174 -4.18 17.72 11.46
C VAL A 174 -3.45 18.94 12.05
N SER A 175 -3.90 20.15 11.74
CA SER A 175 -3.36 21.40 12.27
C SER A 175 -3.92 21.80 13.64
N VAL A 176 -4.99 21.14 14.09
CA VAL A 176 -5.70 21.49 15.32
C VAL A 176 -5.32 20.53 16.47
N PRO A 177 -4.81 21.05 17.59
CA PRO A 177 -4.57 20.26 18.80
C PRO A 177 -5.82 19.58 19.34
N ASP A 178 -5.67 18.33 19.76
CA ASP A 178 -6.74 17.53 20.36
C ASP A 178 -6.18 16.62 21.46
N GLU A 179 -6.73 16.72 22.67
CA GLU A 179 -6.28 15.95 23.84
C GLU A 179 -6.41 14.43 23.67
N ARG A 180 -7.27 13.96 22.76
CA ARG A 180 -7.41 12.52 22.46
C ARG A 180 -6.13 11.96 21.80
N MET A 181 -5.32 12.83 21.21
CA MET A 181 -4.02 12.50 20.61
C MET A 181 -2.88 12.41 21.64
N ASN A 182 -3.14 12.68 22.92
CA ASN A 182 -2.13 12.49 23.97
C ASN A 182 -1.64 11.04 24.02
N ASP A 183 -0.37 10.85 24.38
CA ASP A 183 0.28 9.54 24.51
C ASP A 183 0.25 8.69 23.21
N VAL A 184 0.09 9.33 22.04
CA VAL A 184 0.29 8.65 20.76
C VAL A 184 1.78 8.34 20.60
N ASP A 185 2.09 7.09 20.32
CA ASP A 185 3.46 6.62 20.12
C ASP A 185 3.99 7.05 18.74
N VAL A 186 3.14 6.89 17.73
CA VAL A 186 3.50 7.12 16.32
C VAL A 186 2.39 7.89 15.61
N VAL A 187 2.79 8.95 14.91
CA VAL A 187 1.92 9.61 13.92
C VAL A 187 2.31 9.17 12.52
N VAL A 188 1.30 8.86 11.70
CA VAL A 188 1.43 8.54 10.28
C VAL A 188 0.60 9.54 9.47
N ALA A 189 1.17 10.11 8.42
CA ALA A 189 0.47 10.95 7.46
C ALA A 189 0.98 10.64 6.04
N ILE A 190 0.17 9.90 5.27
CA ILE A 190 0.57 9.42 3.94
C ILE A 190 -0.07 10.32 2.90
N GLU A 191 0.76 11.02 2.10
CA GLU A 191 0.30 11.89 1.01
C GLU A 191 -0.70 12.95 1.50
N LEU A 192 -0.45 13.55 2.66
CA LEU A 192 -1.36 14.51 3.29
C LEU A 192 -0.94 15.96 3.06
N ILE A 193 0.34 16.25 3.27
CA ILE A 193 0.82 17.63 3.41
C ILE A 193 0.71 18.45 2.12
N GLU A 194 0.75 17.78 0.96
CA GLU A 194 0.57 18.39 -0.36
C GLU A 194 -0.87 18.86 -0.63
N HIS A 195 -1.83 18.37 0.14
CA HIS A 195 -3.23 18.76 0.05
C HIS A 195 -3.62 19.88 1.02
N LEU A 196 -2.69 20.32 1.87
CA LEU A 196 -2.93 21.38 2.84
C LEU A 196 -2.71 22.75 2.24
N TYR A 197 -3.65 23.66 2.48
CA TYR A 197 -3.44 25.08 2.20
C TYR A 197 -2.32 25.63 3.08
N PRO A 198 -1.53 26.62 2.61
CA PRO A 198 -0.37 27.13 3.35
C PRO A 198 -0.66 27.51 4.81
N PRO A 199 -1.76 28.22 5.15
CA PRO A 199 -2.04 28.55 6.56
C PRO A 199 -2.31 27.33 7.45
N THR A 200 -2.89 26.27 6.90
CA THR A 200 -3.10 25.01 7.62
C THR A 200 -1.77 24.29 7.82
N LEU A 201 -0.97 24.20 6.75
CA LEU A 201 0.33 23.55 6.78
C LEU A 201 1.30 24.19 7.79
N GLU A 202 1.29 25.52 7.91
CA GLU A 202 2.12 26.26 8.89
C GLU A 202 1.87 25.84 10.34
N ASN A 203 0.67 25.36 10.65
CA ASN A 203 0.28 24.93 12.00
C ASN A 203 0.55 23.44 12.28
N VAL A 204 0.73 22.61 11.24
CA VAL A 204 1.00 21.17 11.40
C VAL A 204 2.25 20.90 12.25
N PRO A 205 3.40 21.57 12.04
CA PRO A 205 4.57 21.33 12.88
C PRO A 205 4.33 21.61 14.36
N TYR A 206 3.59 22.67 14.68
CA TYR A 206 3.24 22.98 16.06
C TYR A 206 2.41 21.87 16.69
N ASN A 207 1.39 21.36 15.98
CA ASN A 207 0.57 20.28 16.50
C ASN A 207 1.38 18.98 16.67
N LEU A 208 2.08 18.54 15.62
CA LEU A 208 2.79 17.25 15.63
C LEU A 208 3.99 17.23 16.57
N PHE A 209 4.87 18.23 16.49
CA PHE A 209 6.14 18.25 17.24
C PHE A 209 6.06 19.02 18.56
N GLY A 210 5.07 19.91 18.72
CA GLY A 210 4.89 20.73 19.92
C GLY A 210 3.84 20.18 20.88
N VAL A 211 2.71 19.66 20.38
CA VAL A 211 1.61 19.22 21.24
C VAL A 211 1.53 17.70 21.36
N ILE A 212 1.38 16.98 20.24
CA ILE A 212 1.25 15.52 20.26
C ILE A 212 2.56 14.87 20.70
N GLN A 213 3.68 15.38 20.18
CA GLN A 213 5.05 14.93 20.50
C GLN A 213 5.22 13.41 20.50
N PRO A 214 4.76 12.68 19.46
CA PRO A 214 4.98 11.25 19.39
C PRO A 214 6.48 10.99 19.22
N TYR A 215 6.96 9.82 19.65
CA TYR A 215 8.39 9.53 19.53
C TYR A 215 8.81 9.26 18.07
N LEU A 216 7.84 8.94 17.19
CA LEU A 216 8.05 8.73 15.75
C LEU A 216 6.94 9.41 14.94
N ILE A 217 7.34 10.11 13.88
CA ILE A 217 6.44 10.71 12.90
C ILE A 217 6.86 10.21 11.52
N ILE A 218 5.92 9.64 10.76
CA ILE A 218 6.14 9.15 9.41
C ILE A 218 5.25 9.98 8.47
N ILE A 219 5.89 10.78 7.61
CA ILE A 219 5.22 11.58 6.58
C ILE A 219 5.70 11.11 5.21
N THR A 220 4.77 10.89 4.29
CA THR A 220 5.09 10.74 2.86
C THR A 220 4.46 11.88 2.07
N THR A 221 5.13 12.28 1.00
CA THR A 221 4.62 13.24 0.03
C THR A 221 5.31 12.97 -1.32
N PRO A 222 4.66 13.25 -2.46
CA PRO A 222 5.28 13.17 -3.77
C PRO A 222 6.55 14.03 -3.86
N ASN A 223 7.53 13.52 -4.60
CA ASN A 223 8.66 14.35 -5.02
C ASN A 223 8.25 15.15 -6.26
N GLY A 224 8.23 16.48 -6.14
CA GLY A 224 7.83 17.42 -7.20
C GLY A 224 8.96 17.82 -8.15
#